data_AF-A0A919LSS4-F1
#
_entry.id   AF-A0A919LSS4-F1
#
_cell.length_a   1.000
_cell.length_b   1.000
_cell.length_c   1.000
_cell.angle_alpha   90.00
_cell.angle_beta   90.00
_cell.angle_gamma   90.00
#
_symmetry.space_group_name_H-M   'P 1'
#
loop_
_entity.id
_entity.type
_entity.pdbx_description
1 polymer ?
#
loop_
_entity_poly.entity_id
_entity_poly.type
_entity_poly.pdbx_seq_one_letter_code
_entity_poly.pdbx_strand_id
1 'polypeptide(L)'
;MPNAISQVRREIKHTGSMKAKIAILLYRLATLYRSRNPFYKLLGIPFVILNKLINECLFCVELPWQTRIGYGLKLYHPHCIVLNRGTVIGENCILRQGATIGSLTDSEGREGQAR
;
A
#
# COMPACT_ATOMS: atom_id res chain seq x y z
N MET A 1 -16.54 -10.86 -13.13
CA MET A 1 -15.38 -10.28 -12.43
C MET A 1 -15.87 -9.52 -11.20
N PRO A 2 -15.37 -9.79 -9.99
CA PRO A 2 -15.81 -9.05 -8.80
C PRO A 2 -15.49 -7.56 -8.95
N ASN A 3 -16.44 -6.69 -8.63
CA ASN A 3 -16.23 -5.23 -8.66
C ASN A 3 -15.11 -4.83 -7.68
N ALA A 4 -14.26 -3.86 -8.01
CA ALA A 4 -13.15 -3.41 -7.16
C ALA A 4 -13.60 -3.07 -5.73
N ILE A 5 -14.79 -2.48 -5.59
CA ILE A 5 -15.42 -2.17 -4.29
C ILE A 5 -15.66 -3.45 -3.47
N SER A 6 -16.14 -4.53 -4.11
CA SER A 6 -16.39 -5.80 -3.44
C SER A 6 -15.09 -6.47 -2.97
N GLN A 7 -14.00 -6.30 -3.73
CA GLN A 7 -12.70 -6.85 -3.37
C GLN A 7 -12.07 -6.12 -2.19
N VAL A 8 -12.13 -4.78 -2.16
CA VAL A 8 -11.66 -3.97 -1.03
C VAL A 8 -12.49 -4.28 0.23
N ARG A 9 -13.82 -4.40 0.11
CA ARG A 9 -14.69 -4.79 1.24
C ARG A 9 -14.30 -6.15 1.81
N ARG A 10 -14.03 -7.13 0.95
CA ARG A 10 -13.60 -8.46 1.37
C ARG A 10 -12.23 -8.41 2.05
N GLU A 11 -11.29 -7.65 1.51
CA GLU A 11 -9.95 -7.44 2.07
C GLU A 11 -10.01 -6.85 3.50
N ILE A 12 -10.84 -5.84 3.71
CA ILE A 12 -11.05 -5.21 5.03
C ILE A 12 -11.74 -6.15 6.01
N LYS A 13 -12.71 -6.95 5.55
CA LYS A 13 -13.46 -7.90 6.39
C LYS A 13 -12.57 -9.03 6.92
N HIS A 14 -11.65 -9.54 6.10
CA HIS A 14 -10.77 -10.64 6.48
C HIS A 14 -9.48 -10.22 7.21
N THR A 15 -9.21 -8.92 7.27
CA THR A 15 -8.08 -8.40 8.04
C THR A 15 -8.48 -8.24 9.51
N GLY A 16 -7.71 -8.81 10.44
CA GLY A 16 -8.10 -8.89 11.86
C GLY A 16 -8.02 -7.57 12.64
N SER A 17 -6.94 -6.80 12.48
CA SER A 17 -6.69 -5.62 13.34
C SER A 17 -7.26 -4.32 12.76
N MET A 18 -7.74 -3.41 13.62
CA MET A 18 -8.28 -2.11 13.20
C MET A 18 -7.22 -1.27 12.46
N LYS A 19 -5.98 -1.25 12.96
CA LYS A 19 -4.86 -0.54 12.32
C LYS A 19 -4.60 -1.05 10.90
N ALA A 20 -4.62 -2.37 10.70
CA ALA A 20 -4.40 -2.97 9.38
C ALA A 20 -5.53 -2.62 8.40
N LYS A 21 -6.79 -2.60 8.87
CA LYS A 21 -7.93 -2.18 8.05
C LYS A 21 -7.77 -0.73 7.57
N ILE A 22 -7.42 0.19 8.47
CA ILE A 22 -7.18 1.60 8.14
C ILE A 22 -6.00 1.72 7.19
N ALA A 23 -4.91 1.01 7.44
CA ALA A 23 -3.71 1.07 6.61
C ALA A 23 -3.98 0.64 5.16
N ILE A 24 -4.64 -0.51 4.98
CA ILE A 24 -5.02 -1.00 3.66
C ILE A 24 -6.02 -0.04 3.00
N LEU A 25 -7.03 0.45 3.73
CA LEU A 25 -8.03 1.36 3.17
C LEU A 25 -7.39 2.66 2.66
N LEU A 26 -6.56 3.31 3.47
CA LEU A 26 -5.85 4.53 3.08
C LEU A 26 -4.93 4.29 1.88
N TYR A 27 -4.21 3.17 1.85
CA TYR A 27 -3.39 2.78 0.72
C TYR A 27 -4.23 2.58 -0.57
N ARG A 28 -5.38 1.90 -0.47
CA ARG A 28 -6.31 1.67 -1.61
C ARG A 28 -6.94 2.97 -2.12
N LEU A 29 -7.16 3.95 -1.26
CA LEU A 29 -7.65 5.27 -1.65
C LEU A 29 -6.52 6.13 -2.23
N ALA A 30 -5.31 6.06 -1.65
CA ALA A 30 -4.13 6.76 -2.15
C ALA A 30 -3.72 6.26 -3.55
N THR A 31 -3.96 5.00 -3.87
CA THR A 31 -3.71 4.44 -5.21
C THR A 31 -4.62 5.04 -6.30
N LEU A 32 -5.72 5.72 -5.95
CA LEU A 32 -6.52 6.50 -6.91
C LEU A 32 -5.69 7.62 -7.57
N TYR A 33 -4.67 8.13 -6.86
CA TYR A 33 -3.74 9.13 -7.40
C TYR A 33 -2.95 8.61 -8.62
N ARG A 34 -2.84 7.29 -8.80
CA ARG A 34 -2.21 6.68 -9.97
C ARG A 34 -3.03 6.85 -11.26
N SER A 35 -4.32 7.16 -11.14
CA SER A 35 -5.19 7.29 -12.31
C SER A 35 -4.70 8.40 -13.24
N ARG A 36 -4.77 8.16 -14.57
CA ARG A 36 -4.47 9.19 -15.58
C ARG A 36 -5.50 10.31 -15.62
N ASN A 37 -6.69 10.07 -15.07
CA ASN A 37 -7.77 11.05 -15.11
C ASN A 37 -7.55 12.13 -14.01
N PRO A 38 -7.55 13.42 -14.39
CA PRO A 38 -7.24 14.52 -13.46
C PRO A 38 -8.22 14.61 -12.28
N PHE A 39 -9.47 14.18 -12.45
CA PHE A 39 -10.47 14.19 -11.39
C PHE A 39 -10.11 13.23 -10.25
N TYR A 40 -9.80 11.97 -10.59
CA TYR A 40 -9.36 10.97 -9.61
C TYR A 40 -7.99 11.31 -9.02
N LYS A 41 -7.13 11.97 -9.80
CA LYS A 41 -5.85 12.47 -9.32
C LYS A 41 -6.03 13.53 -8.23
N LEU A 42 -6.89 14.53 -8.44
CA LEU A 42 -7.17 15.56 -7.45
C LEU A 42 -7.77 14.95 -6.17
N LEU A 43 -8.73 14.03 -6.32
CA LEU A 43 -9.32 13.30 -5.18
C LEU A 43 -8.30 12.42 -4.44
N GLY A 44 -7.29 11.89 -5.13
CA GLY A 44 -6.26 11.02 -4.55
C GLY A 44 -5.24 11.75 -3.67
N ILE A 45 -4.98 13.05 -3.90
CA ILE A 45 -4.01 13.86 -3.15
C ILE A 45 -4.23 13.81 -1.63
N PRO A 46 -5.43 14.11 -1.09
CA PRO A 46 -5.64 14.05 0.36
C PRO A 46 -5.40 12.64 0.92
N PHE A 47 -5.74 11.58 0.19
CA PHE A 47 -5.49 10.21 0.62
C PHE A 47 -4.01 9.84 0.60
N VAL A 48 -3.22 10.36 -0.33
CA VAL A 48 -1.75 10.21 -0.32
C VAL A 48 -1.15 10.85 0.94
N ILE A 49 -1.60 12.06 1.28
CA ILE A 49 -1.15 12.77 2.48
C ILE A 49 -1.57 11.99 3.74
N LEU A 50 -2.82 11.55 3.83
CA LEU A 50 -3.33 10.76 4.95
C LEU A 50 -2.60 9.42 5.07
N ASN A 51 -2.30 8.74 3.97
CA ASN A 51 -1.52 7.51 3.97
C ASN A 51 -0.11 7.75 4.53
N LYS A 52 0.54 8.86 4.16
CA LYS A 52 1.85 9.23 4.70
C LYS A 52 1.79 9.61 6.19
N LEU A 53 0.82 10.42 6.59
CA LEU A 53 0.69 10.87 7.97
C LEU A 53 0.26 9.74 8.93
N ILE A 54 -0.75 8.95 8.53
CA ILE A 54 -1.32 7.92 9.40
C ILE A 54 -0.53 6.62 9.29
N ASN A 55 -0.26 6.12 8.08
CA ASN A 55 0.42 4.83 7.97
C ASN A 55 1.90 4.97 8.27
N GLU A 56 2.61 5.88 7.60
CA GLU A 56 4.07 6.02 7.76
C GLU A 56 4.43 6.70 9.09
N CYS A 57 3.84 7.85 9.46
CA CYS A 57 4.22 8.52 10.71
C CYS A 57 3.59 7.92 11.97
N LEU A 58 2.29 7.59 11.98
CA LEU A 58 1.61 7.14 13.20
C LEU A 58 1.68 5.61 13.41
N PHE A 59 1.55 4.82 12.35
CA PHE A 59 1.55 3.35 12.45
C PHE A 59 2.92 2.70 12.21
N CYS A 60 3.90 3.47 11.73
CA CYS A 60 5.21 2.99 11.28
C CYS A 60 5.09 1.93 10.17
N VAL A 61 4.21 2.20 9.20
CA VAL A 61 3.89 1.34 8.06
C VAL A 61 4.07 2.13 6.77
N GLU A 62 5.18 1.89 6.10
CA GLU A 62 5.47 2.49 4.81
C GLU A 62 4.86 1.65 3.69
N LEU A 63 3.70 2.08 3.23
CA LEU A 63 3.02 1.55 2.05
C LEU A 63 2.89 2.66 1.00
N PRO A 64 3.90 2.87 0.15
CA PRO A 64 3.84 3.89 -0.88
C PRO A 64 2.71 3.62 -1.87
N TRP A 65 1.97 4.66 -2.26
CA TRP A 65 0.88 4.56 -3.24
C TRP A 65 1.36 4.10 -4.63
N GLN A 66 2.67 4.10 -4.90
CA GLN A 66 3.32 3.62 -6.14
C GLN A 66 3.47 2.09 -6.19
N THR A 67 3.37 1.40 -5.06
CA THR A 67 3.47 -0.07 -5.01
C THR A 67 2.32 -0.74 -5.76
N ARG A 68 2.57 -1.88 -6.39
CA ARG A 68 1.55 -2.65 -7.12
C ARG A 68 1.16 -3.87 -6.30
N ILE A 69 0.17 -3.72 -5.44
CA ILE A 69 -0.30 -4.79 -4.56
C ILE A 69 -1.65 -5.32 -5.07
N GLY A 70 -1.72 -6.62 -5.36
CA GLY A 70 -2.96 -7.33 -5.69
C GLY A 70 -3.96 -7.31 -4.54
N TYR A 71 -5.21 -7.68 -4.81
CA TYR A 71 -6.27 -7.68 -3.79
C TYR A 71 -6.15 -8.86 -2.82
N GLY A 72 -6.66 -8.68 -1.61
CA GLY A 72 -6.63 -9.71 -0.56
C GLY A 72 -5.37 -9.65 0.30
N LEU A 73 -4.65 -8.53 0.30
CA LEU A 73 -3.54 -8.27 1.20
C LEU A 73 -4.03 -8.37 2.65
N LYS A 74 -3.31 -9.11 3.48
CA LYS A 74 -3.55 -9.21 4.92
C LYS A 74 -2.33 -8.70 5.66
N LEU A 75 -2.53 -7.73 6.56
CA LEU A 75 -1.49 -7.26 7.46
C LEU A 75 -1.75 -7.80 8.87
N TYR A 76 -0.80 -8.57 9.40
CA TYR A 76 -0.80 -9.00 10.80
C TYR A 76 0.19 -8.15 11.58
N HIS A 77 -0.31 -7.49 12.64
CA HIS A 77 0.47 -6.56 13.45
C HIS A 77 1.24 -5.57 12.57
N PRO A 78 0.54 -4.66 11.85
CA PRO A 78 1.15 -3.77 10.87
C PRO A 78 2.02 -2.72 11.56
N HIS A 79 3.24 -3.12 11.91
CA HIS A 79 4.24 -2.30 12.57
C HIS A 79 5.59 -2.60 11.91
N CYS A 80 6.33 -1.54 11.62
CA CYS A 80 7.64 -1.59 10.98
C CYS A 80 7.63 -2.33 9.63
N ILE A 81 6.56 -2.17 8.85
CA ILE A 81 6.52 -2.68 7.47
C ILE A 81 7.06 -1.59 6.55
N VAL A 82 8.03 -1.92 5.71
CA VAL A 82 8.68 -0.98 4.79
C VAL A 82 8.68 -1.53 3.38
N LEU A 83 7.94 -0.91 2.47
CA LEU A 83 7.94 -1.30 1.04
C LEU A 83 8.54 -0.18 0.19
N ASN A 84 9.45 -0.52 -0.72
CA ASN A 84 9.90 0.42 -1.74
C ASN A 84 8.77 0.71 -2.75
N ARG A 85 8.75 1.90 -3.33
CA ARG A 85 7.80 2.38 -4.35
C ARG A 85 7.65 1.43 -5.53
N GLY A 86 8.73 0.74 -5.93
CA GLY A 86 8.73 -0.24 -7.02
C GLY A 86 8.14 -1.61 -6.67
N THR A 87 7.80 -1.87 -5.41
CA THR A 87 7.38 -3.19 -4.93
C THR A 87 6.11 -3.68 -5.64
N VAL A 88 6.15 -4.93 -6.11
CA VAL A 88 5.00 -5.67 -6.67
C VAL A 88 4.67 -6.85 -5.77
N ILE A 89 3.41 -6.93 -5.31
CA ILE A 89 2.89 -8.01 -4.47
C ILE A 89 1.66 -8.58 -5.17
N GLY A 90 1.58 -9.91 -5.24
CA GLY A 90 0.45 -10.63 -5.84
C GLY A 90 -0.85 -10.54 -5.04
N GLU A 91 -1.84 -11.34 -5.42
CA GLU A 91 -3.10 -11.45 -4.69
C GLU A 91 -2.99 -12.35 -3.45
N ASN A 92 -3.83 -12.10 -2.45
CA ASN A 92 -3.94 -12.91 -1.24
C ASN A 92 -2.65 -13.07 -0.42
N CYS A 93 -1.69 -12.14 -0.57
CA CYS A 93 -0.45 -12.15 0.19
C CYS A 93 -0.65 -11.71 1.64
N ILE A 94 0.24 -12.18 2.51
CA ILE A 94 0.24 -11.84 3.94
C ILE A 94 1.56 -11.16 4.28
N LEU A 95 1.50 -9.96 4.86
CA LEU A 95 2.65 -9.29 5.45
C LEU A 95 2.52 -9.30 6.98
N ARG A 96 3.62 -9.61 7.65
CA ARG A 96 3.75 -9.61 9.11
C ARG A 96 4.61 -8.43 9.55
N GLN A 97 4.66 -8.17 10.86
CA GLN A 97 5.46 -7.11 11.43
C GLN A 97 6.93 -7.20 10.99
N GLY A 98 7.57 -6.04 10.78
CA GLY A 98 9.00 -5.97 10.45
C GLY A 98 9.36 -6.33 9.00
N ALA A 99 8.37 -6.63 8.14
CA ALA A 99 8.64 -7.01 6.75
C ALA A 99 9.17 -5.81 5.95
N THR A 100 10.35 -5.95 5.37
CA THR A 100 10.98 -4.92 4.53
C THR A 100 11.22 -5.45 3.11
N ILE A 101 10.72 -4.74 2.10
CA ILE A 101 11.01 -4.98 0.67
C ILE A 101 11.69 -3.74 0.12
N GLY A 102 13.02 -3.75 0.09
CA GLY A 102 13.85 -2.65 -0.42
C GLY A 102 14.17 -2.75 -1.91
N SER A 103 15.00 -1.83 -2.39
CA SER A 103 15.64 -1.90 -3.72
C SER A 103 17.12 -2.24 -3.58
N LEU A 104 17.67 -2.89 -4.60
CA LEU A 104 19.10 -2.87 -4.83
C LEU A 104 19.50 -1.52 -5.42
N THR A 105 20.57 -0.96 -4.90
CA THR A 105 21.14 0.31 -5.36
C THR A 105 22.51 0.03 -5.97
N ASP A 106 22.78 0.56 -7.15
CA ASP A 106 24.10 0.46 -7.76
C ASP A 106 25.14 1.39 -7.09
N SER A 107 26.41 1.29 -7.50
CA SER A 107 27.49 2.13 -6.99
C SER A 107 27.30 3.63 -7.24
N GLU A 108 26.44 3.99 -8.20
CA GLU A 108 26.09 5.36 -8.57
C GLU A 108 24.82 5.86 -7.83
N GLY A 109 24.27 5.06 -6.90
CA GLY A 109 23.10 5.44 -6.11
C GLY A 109 21.76 5.25 -6.82
N ARG A 110 21.71 4.56 -7.96
CA ARG A 110 20.47 4.33 -8.72
C ARG A 110 19.77 3.07 -8.25
N GLU A 111 18.49 3.20 -7.92
CA GLU A 111 17.65 2.06 -7.56
C GLU A 111 17.28 1.22 -8.79
N GLY A 112 17.39 -0.10 -8.66
CA GLY A 112 16.90 -1.05 -9.67
C GLY A 112 15.39 -0.93 -9.88
N GLN A 113 14.94 -0.89 -11.14
CA GLN A 113 13.51 -0.94 -11.45
C GLN A 113 12.98 -2.37 -11.25
N ALA A 114 11.83 -2.46 -10.56
CA ALA A 114 11.05 -3.69 -10.54
C ALA A 114 10.60 -4.03 -11.96
N ARG A 115 11.04 -5.19 -12.46
CA ARG A 115 10.69 -5.74 -13.78
C ARG A 115 9.33 -6.43 -13.75
#